data_AF-A0A137Q9B6-F1
#
_entry.id   AF-A0A137Q9B6-F1
#
_cell.length_a   1.000
_cell.length_b   1.000
_cell.length_c   1.000
_cell.angle_alpha   90.00
_cell.angle_beta   90.00
_cell.angle_gamma   90.00
#
_symmetry.space_group_name_H-M   'P 1'
#
loop_
_entity.id
_entity.type
_entity.pdbx_description
1 polymer ?
#
loop_
_entity_poly.entity_id
_entity_poly.type
_entity_poly.pdbx_seq_one_letter_code
_entity_poly.pdbx_strand_id
1 'polypeptide(L)'
;EPTDRNGPQEKKNAFTKFLANGKYPLEQRIEDKKRGIGRQRYAIVVWALTIAMVGVCIWELILNAREQGSPFSFKPVVNPMLGPSSAALINLGARFPPCMKLVEDVPPTFQLACMNDTANPPDQLCTVEELCGFGGFHNENPNQSFRFVTPIFLHAGIIHLLLNMLAQMSLSAQIEREMGSAGFLITYLAGGIFGNVLGGNFSLVGVPSVGASGAIFGTVAVTWVDLFAHWKYHYRPVRRLVFMIIELLIGIAIGYIPYVDNFAHIGGFVMGLLVGTVFYPVISTTKRHRLIVWTFKIAAIPLAVILYVVLVRNFYTSDPYAACSGCRYLSCFPTAANNHCKGTGMVTSTGGNSTHLTNLSLGLATFTTPTSP
;
A
#
# COMPACT_ATOMS: atom_id res chain seq x y z
N GLU A 1 26.79 -52.28 -26.26
CA GLU A 1 26.51 -52.41 -24.83
C GLU A 1 26.12 -51.06 -24.23
N PRO A 2 24.90 -50.92 -23.67
CA PRO A 2 24.51 -49.73 -22.93
C PRO A 2 24.95 -49.88 -21.47
N THR A 3 25.57 -48.85 -20.89
CA THR A 3 25.72 -48.77 -19.42
C THR A 3 25.00 -47.53 -18.91
N ASP A 4 23.90 -47.83 -18.21
CA ASP A 4 23.11 -46.98 -17.35
C ASP A 4 23.99 -46.37 -16.23
N ARG A 5 23.88 -45.06 -16.02
CA ARG A 5 24.16 -44.41 -14.72
C ARG A 5 23.16 -43.29 -14.47
N ASN A 6 21.95 -43.69 -14.08
CA ASN A 6 21.09 -42.92 -13.19
C ASN A 6 21.87 -42.46 -11.93
N GLY A 7 22.28 -41.19 -11.91
CA GLY A 7 22.75 -40.51 -10.70
C GLY A 7 21.54 -40.05 -9.86
N PRO A 8 21.60 -40.10 -8.51
CA PRO A 8 20.47 -39.74 -7.66
C PRO A 8 20.12 -38.25 -7.83
N GLN A 9 18.90 -37.94 -8.29
CA GLN A 9 18.33 -36.61 -8.16
C GLN A 9 18.00 -36.35 -6.68
N GLU A 10 19.00 -35.84 -5.97
CA GLU A 10 18.87 -35.38 -4.59
C GLU A 10 17.81 -34.25 -4.54
N LYS A 11 16.60 -34.57 -4.03
CA LYS A 11 15.54 -33.59 -3.75
C LYS A 11 16.02 -32.64 -2.65
N LYS A 12 16.74 -31.60 -3.03
CA LYS A 12 17.24 -30.58 -2.08
C LYS A 12 16.08 -29.71 -1.59
N ASN A 13 16.00 -29.59 -0.27
CA ASN A 13 15.08 -28.69 0.45
C ASN A 13 15.10 -27.28 -0.14
N ALA A 14 13.93 -26.63 -0.22
CA ALA A 14 13.76 -25.27 -0.74
C ALA A 14 14.68 -24.26 -0.04
N PHE A 15 14.98 -24.50 1.24
CA PHE A 15 15.91 -23.71 2.05
C PHE A 15 17.36 -23.79 1.58
N THR A 16 17.82 -24.96 1.12
CA THR A 16 19.18 -25.13 0.58
C THR A 16 19.34 -24.46 -0.79
N LYS A 17 18.25 -24.39 -1.58
CA LYS A 17 18.19 -23.59 -2.82
C LYS A 17 18.29 -22.08 -2.54
N PHE A 18 17.68 -21.60 -1.47
CA PHE A 18 17.72 -20.19 -1.07
C PHE A 18 19.13 -19.72 -0.70
N LEU A 19 19.93 -20.59 -0.05
CA LEU A 19 21.30 -20.30 0.38
C LEU A 19 22.37 -20.57 -0.70
N ALA A 20 22.01 -21.10 -1.87
CA ALA A 20 22.94 -21.52 -2.93
C ALA A 20 23.56 -20.34 -3.71
N ASN A 21 24.23 -19.41 -3.03
CA ASN A 21 25.02 -18.33 -3.62
C ASN A 21 26.35 -18.81 -4.28
N GLY A 22 26.50 -20.11 -4.54
CA GLY A 22 27.74 -20.72 -5.01
C GLY A 22 27.61 -21.74 -6.15
N LYS A 23 26.44 -21.86 -6.80
CA LYS A 23 26.24 -22.87 -7.85
C LYS A 23 26.87 -22.50 -9.21
N TYR A 24 27.11 -21.21 -9.46
CA TYR A 24 27.64 -20.71 -10.73
C TYR A 24 28.90 -19.85 -10.50
N PRO A 25 29.89 -19.93 -11.41
CA PRO A 25 31.07 -19.05 -11.41
C PRO A 25 30.69 -17.55 -11.34
N LEU A 26 31.58 -16.72 -10.81
CA LEU A 26 31.33 -15.29 -10.65
C LEU A 26 31.09 -14.60 -12.00
N GLU A 27 31.85 -14.98 -13.01
CA GLU A 27 31.80 -14.47 -14.37
C GLU A 27 30.43 -14.74 -15.01
N GLN A 28 29.93 -15.97 -14.86
CA GLN A 28 28.62 -16.35 -15.36
C GLN A 28 27.50 -15.52 -14.71
N ARG A 29 27.56 -15.28 -13.40
CA ARG A 29 26.56 -14.44 -12.71
C ARG A 29 26.59 -12.98 -13.19
N ILE A 30 27.79 -12.44 -13.46
CA ILE A 30 27.95 -11.08 -14.01
C ILE A 30 27.37 -11.02 -15.42
N GLU A 31 27.63 -12.04 -16.24
CA GLU A 31 27.11 -12.12 -17.60
C GLU A 31 25.59 -12.28 -17.63
N ASP A 32 25.04 -13.17 -16.80
CA ASP A 32 23.60 -13.36 -16.63
C ASP A 32 22.93 -12.04 -16.21
N LYS A 33 23.53 -11.30 -15.28
CA LYS A 33 23.04 -9.98 -14.87
C LYS A 33 23.07 -8.97 -16.01
N LYS A 34 24.15 -8.93 -16.81
CA LYS A 34 24.24 -8.06 -18.00
C LYS A 34 23.19 -8.41 -19.06
N ARG A 35 22.86 -9.70 -19.18
CA ARG A 35 21.82 -10.22 -20.09
C ARG A 35 20.40 -10.11 -19.51
N GLY A 36 20.23 -9.64 -18.26
CA GLY A 36 18.94 -9.52 -17.60
C GLY A 36 18.30 -10.86 -17.20
N ILE A 37 19.10 -11.91 -17.05
CA ILE A 37 18.65 -13.24 -16.66
C ILE A 37 18.51 -13.27 -15.13
N GLY A 38 17.28 -13.42 -14.65
CA GLY A 38 16.95 -13.53 -13.24
C GLY A 38 17.18 -14.94 -12.65
N ARG A 39 16.94 -15.09 -11.35
CA ARG A 39 16.94 -16.37 -10.64
C ARG A 39 15.86 -17.35 -11.13
N GLN A 40 14.77 -16.83 -11.67
CA GLN A 40 13.67 -17.63 -12.22
C GLN A 40 13.06 -17.00 -13.46
N ARG A 41 12.45 -17.84 -14.31
CA ARG A 41 11.86 -17.42 -15.59
C ARG A 41 10.51 -16.74 -15.45
N TYR A 42 9.67 -17.20 -14.52
CA TYR A 42 8.30 -16.74 -14.36
C TYR A 42 8.11 -16.02 -13.02
N ALA A 43 7.27 -14.98 -13.01
CA ALA A 43 6.92 -14.20 -11.83
C ALA A 43 5.62 -14.75 -11.20
N ILE A 44 5.70 -15.94 -10.62
CA ILE A 44 4.53 -16.72 -10.18
C ILE A 44 3.72 -15.98 -9.12
N VAL A 45 4.38 -15.34 -8.16
CA VAL A 45 3.72 -14.61 -7.07
C VAL A 45 3.02 -13.37 -7.62
N VAL A 46 3.66 -12.63 -8.53
CA VAL A 46 3.05 -11.47 -9.17
C VAL A 46 1.79 -11.86 -9.93
N TRP A 47 1.83 -12.93 -10.72
CA TRP A 47 0.64 -13.44 -11.40
C TRP A 47 -0.47 -13.84 -10.43
N ALA A 48 -0.13 -14.55 -9.34
CA ALA A 48 -1.11 -14.95 -8.33
C ALA A 48 -1.75 -13.74 -7.63
N LEU A 49 -0.94 -12.75 -7.22
CA LEU A 49 -1.42 -11.52 -6.59
C LEU A 49 -2.30 -10.71 -7.55
N THR A 50 -1.91 -10.60 -8.81
CA THR A 50 -2.70 -9.93 -9.85
C THR A 50 -4.08 -10.58 -10.01
N ILE A 51 -4.14 -11.91 -10.13
CA ILE A 51 -5.43 -12.63 -10.23
C ILE A 51 -6.29 -12.40 -8.99
N ALA A 52 -5.69 -12.48 -7.79
CA ALA A 52 -6.41 -12.23 -6.54
C ALA A 52 -6.97 -10.80 -6.48
N MET A 53 -6.18 -9.78 -6.83
CA MET A 53 -6.60 -8.37 -6.81
C MET A 53 -7.69 -8.07 -7.85
N VAL A 54 -7.62 -8.68 -9.03
CA VAL A 54 -8.70 -8.59 -10.03
C VAL A 54 -9.99 -9.21 -9.48
N GLY A 55 -9.91 -10.39 -8.85
CA GLY A 55 -11.06 -11.03 -8.22
C GLY A 55 -11.67 -10.20 -7.09
N VAL A 56 -10.83 -9.62 -6.23
CA VAL A 56 -11.26 -8.70 -5.16
C VAL A 56 -11.92 -7.46 -5.76
N CYS A 57 -11.38 -6.86 -6.83
CA CYS A 57 -11.99 -5.70 -7.46
C CYS A 57 -13.33 -6.00 -8.12
N ILE A 58 -13.50 -7.18 -8.70
CA ILE A 58 -14.82 -7.63 -9.17
C ILE A 58 -15.80 -7.70 -7.98
N TRP A 59 -15.36 -8.23 -6.83
CA TRP A 59 -16.19 -8.27 -5.63
C TRP A 59 -16.54 -6.88 -5.08
N GLU A 60 -15.59 -5.94 -5.08
CA GLU A 60 -15.82 -4.53 -4.72
C GLU A 60 -16.97 -3.91 -5.52
N LEU A 61 -16.97 -4.11 -6.83
CA LEU A 61 -17.99 -3.60 -7.74
C LEU A 61 -19.33 -4.32 -7.56
N ILE A 62 -19.33 -5.63 -7.30
CA ILE A 62 -20.55 -6.40 -7.02
C ILE A 62 -21.20 -5.92 -5.72
N LEU A 63 -20.42 -5.69 -4.66
CA LEU A 63 -20.95 -5.18 -3.40
C LEU A 63 -21.59 -3.81 -3.61
N ASN A 64 -20.90 -2.88 -4.27
CA ASN A 64 -21.46 -1.55 -4.53
C ASN A 64 -22.74 -1.62 -5.38
N ALA A 65 -22.80 -2.52 -6.36
CA ALA A 65 -23.99 -2.73 -7.17
C ALA A 65 -25.20 -3.22 -6.36
N ARG A 66 -24.97 -4.04 -5.33
CA ARG A 66 -26.03 -4.51 -4.43
C ARG A 66 -26.55 -3.40 -3.53
N GLU A 67 -25.66 -2.56 -3.02
CA GLU A 67 -25.98 -1.53 -2.03
C GLU A 67 -26.52 -0.24 -2.65
N GLN A 68 -25.94 0.21 -3.77
CA GLN A 68 -26.28 1.48 -4.41
C GLN A 68 -27.04 1.32 -5.73
N GLY A 69 -27.35 0.08 -6.13
CA GLY A 69 -27.98 -0.23 -7.42
C GLY A 69 -27.06 -0.02 -8.64
N SER A 70 -25.79 0.33 -8.44
CA SER A 70 -24.82 0.50 -9.52
C SER A 70 -23.40 0.10 -9.10
N PRO A 71 -22.59 -0.50 -9.99
CA PRO A 71 -21.24 -0.95 -9.64
C PRO A 71 -20.26 0.21 -9.37
N PHE A 72 -20.60 1.41 -9.83
CA PHE A 72 -19.78 2.61 -9.70
C PHE A 72 -20.52 3.67 -8.87
N SER A 73 -19.84 4.24 -7.88
CA SER A 73 -20.40 5.33 -7.08
C SER A 73 -20.46 6.61 -7.91
N PHE A 74 -21.63 6.91 -8.47
CA PHE A 74 -21.96 8.22 -9.05
C PHE A 74 -22.74 9.12 -8.09
N LYS A 75 -23.27 8.53 -7.01
CA LYS A 75 -24.05 9.19 -5.96
C LYS A 75 -23.71 8.54 -4.60
N PRO A 76 -23.75 9.30 -3.50
CA PRO A 76 -23.94 10.75 -3.43
C PRO A 76 -22.71 11.53 -3.91
N VAL A 77 -21.56 10.84 -4.00
CA VAL A 77 -20.28 11.36 -4.47
C VAL A 77 -19.80 10.54 -5.65
N VAL A 78 -19.32 11.23 -6.68
CA VAL A 78 -18.69 10.59 -7.83
C VAL A 78 -17.29 10.12 -7.42
N ASN A 79 -17.05 8.81 -7.49
CA ASN A 79 -15.72 8.26 -7.36
C ASN A 79 -14.98 8.39 -8.72
N PRO A 80 -13.94 9.26 -8.82
CA PRO A 80 -13.25 9.50 -10.09
C PRO A 80 -12.48 8.28 -10.62
N MET A 81 -12.26 7.25 -9.79
CA MET A 81 -11.55 6.02 -10.18
C MET A 81 -12.44 4.96 -10.82
N LEU A 82 -13.73 5.24 -11.02
CA LEU A 82 -14.75 4.30 -11.50
C LEU A 82 -14.79 3.05 -10.60
N GLY A 83 -15.19 3.26 -9.34
CA GLY A 83 -15.21 2.21 -8.33
C GLY A 83 -16.31 2.41 -7.29
N PRO A 84 -16.27 1.59 -6.22
CA PRO A 84 -17.27 1.62 -5.15
C PRO A 84 -17.20 2.93 -4.34
N SER A 85 -18.19 3.17 -3.49
CA SER A 85 -18.17 4.30 -2.57
C SER A 85 -17.14 4.15 -1.47
N SER A 86 -16.77 5.25 -0.81
CA SER A 86 -15.88 5.23 0.36
C SER A 86 -16.43 4.35 1.48
N ALA A 87 -17.75 4.38 1.69
CA ALA A 87 -18.44 3.56 2.67
C ALA A 87 -18.28 2.07 2.39
N ALA A 88 -18.46 1.66 1.13
CA ALA A 88 -18.25 0.27 0.71
C ALA A 88 -16.79 -0.17 0.89
N LEU A 89 -15.82 0.68 0.55
CA LEU A 89 -14.40 0.39 0.76
C LEU A 89 -14.05 0.24 2.24
N ILE A 90 -14.60 1.08 3.12
CA ILE A 90 -14.42 0.97 4.58
C ILE A 90 -14.96 -0.38 5.05
N ASN A 91 -16.16 -0.77 4.64
CA ASN A 91 -16.75 -2.03 5.04
C ASN A 91 -15.99 -3.26 4.52
N LEU A 92 -15.37 -3.15 3.33
CA LEU A 92 -14.53 -4.22 2.75
C LEU A 92 -13.15 -4.38 3.39
N GLY A 93 -12.74 -3.44 4.25
CA GLY A 93 -11.46 -3.53 4.96
C GLY A 93 -10.40 -2.51 4.53
N ALA A 94 -10.79 -1.36 3.96
CA ALA A 94 -9.86 -0.27 3.71
C ALA A 94 -9.17 0.21 5.00
N ARG A 95 -7.99 0.83 4.85
CA ARG A 95 -7.32 1.47 5.99
C ARG A 95 -8.15 2.68 6.40
N PHE A 96 -8.75 2.61 7.57
CA PHE A 96 -9.57 3.68 8.14
C PHE A 96 -9.31 3.73 9.65
N PRO A 97 -8.51 4.70 10.15
CA PRO A 97 -8.09 4.72 11.55
C PRO A 97 -9.22 4.64 12.58
N PRO A 98 -10.42 5.25 12.38
CA PRO A 98 -11.55 5.08 13.30
C PRO A 98 -12.04 3.63 13.46
N CYS A 99 -11.79 2.72 12.50
CA CYS A 99 -12.05 1.29 12.68
C CYS A 99 -10.95 0.54 13.46
N MET A 100 -9.77 1.14 13.56
CA MET A 100 -8.54 0.47 14.01
C MET A 100 -8.14 0.86 15.43
N LYS A 101 -8.50 2.08 15.86
CA LYS A 101 -8.29 2.62 17.20
C LYS A 101 -9.33 3.69 17.52
N LEU A 102 -9.46 4.06 18.79
CA LEU A 102 -10.26 5.21 19.18
C LEU A 102 -9.65 6.52 18.64
N VAL A 103 -10.48 7.32 17.99
CA VAL A 103 -10.16 8.68 17.54
C VAL A 103 -11.20 9.60 18.17
N GLU A 104 -10.78 10.53 19.02
CA GLU A 104 -11.72 11.36 19.81
C GLU A 104 -12.65 12.20 18.92
N ASP A 105 -12.15 12.71 17.80
CA ASP A 105 -12.94 13.47 16.83
C ASP A 105 -13.96 12.61 16.05
N VAL A 106 -13.80 11.28 16.06
CA VAL A 106 -14.58 10.32 15.25
C VAL A 106 -14.85 9.05 16.08
N PRO A 107 -15.64 9.15 17.16
CA PRO A 107 -15.94 8.01 18.02
C PRO A 107 -16.74 6.91 17.28
N PRO A 108 -16.81 5.68 17.81
CA PRO A 108 -17.59 4.60 17.20
C PRO A 108 -19.07 4.92 16.92
N THR A 109 -19.66 5.81 17.73
CA THR A 109 -21.05 6.28 17.60
C THR A 109 -21.22 7.43 16.60
N PHE A 110 -20.12 7.96 16.04
CA PHE A 110 -20.17 9.04 15.06
C PHE A 110 -20.96 8.60 13.81
N GLN A 111 -21.83 9.47 13.31
CA GLN A 111 -22.72 9.16 12.21
C GLN A 111 -22.10 9.56 10.86
N LEU A 112 -22.09 8.61 9.94
CA LEU A 112 -21.63 8.74 8.56
C LEU A 112 -22.74 8.29 7.61
N ALA A 113 -22.68 8.70 6.34
CA ALA A 113 -23.59 8.15 5.33
C ALA A 113 -23.44 6.62 5.24
N CYS A 114 -24.57 5.91 5.26
CA CYS A 114 -24.60 4.46 5.11
C CYS A 114 -24.10 4.03 3.72
N MET A 115 -23.77 2.74 3.57
CA MET A 115 -23.25 2.21 2.30
C MET A 115 -24.28 2.28 1.15
N ASN A 116 -25.55 2.08 1.48
CA ASN A 116 -26.69 2.11 0.58
C ASN A 116 -27.26 3.53 0.36
N ASP A 117 -26.73 4.55 1.04
CA ASP A 117 -27.14 5.93 0.86
C ASP A 117 -26.71 6.43 -0.54
N THR A 118 -27.65 7.02 -1.26
CA THR A 118 -27.42 7.63 -2.59
C THR A 118 -27.91 9.08 -2.65
N ALA A 119 -28.35 9.63 -1.52
CA ALA A 119 -28.93 10.96 -1.40
C ALA A 119 -27.85 12.01 -1.10
N ASN A 120 -28.00 13.21 -1.64
CA ASN A 120 -27.12 14.35 -1.34
C ASN A 120 -28.00 15.57 -1.08
N PRO A 121 -28.30 15.96 0.18
CA PRO A 121 -27.81 15.43 1.48
C PRO A 121 -28.03 13.92 1.72
N PRO A 122 -27.14 13.22 2.45
CA PRO A 122 -27.46 11.90 3.00
C PRO A 122 -28.74 11.89 3.84
N ASP A 123 -29.61 10.92 3.60
CA ASP A 123 -30.83 10.69 4.38
C ASP A 123 -30.76 9.41 5.22
N GLN A 124 -29.74 8.57 4.97
CA GLN A 124 -29.46 7.37 5.76
C GLN A 124 -28.08 7.48 6.44
N LEU A 125 -28.10 7.47 7.77
CA LEU A 125 -26.91 7.58 8.61
C LEU A 125 -26.66 6.29 9.38
N CYS A 126 -25.41 5.86 9.37
CA CYS A 126 -24.89 4.68 10.05
C CYS A 126 -23.77 5.11 11.00
N THR A 127 -23.63 4.41 12.12
CA THR A 127 -22.49 4.58 13.02
C THR A 127 -21.19 4.12 12.36
N VAL A 128 -20.05 4.63 12.83
CA VAL A 128 -18.73 4.14 12.42
C VAL A 128 -18.61 2.64 12.66
N GLU A 129 -19.13 2.12 13.78
CA GLU A 129 -19.13 0.69 14.08
C GLU A 129 -19.86 -0.13 13.00
N GLU A 130 -21.09 0.26 12.64
CA GLU A 130 -21.86 -0.40 11.56
C GLU A 130 -21.11 -0.35 10.23
N LEU A 131 -20.53 0.81 9.91
CA LEU A 131 -19.80 1.00 8.66
C LEU A 131 -18.52 0.15 8.61
N CYS A 132 -17.78 0.09 9.72
CA CYS A 132 -16.58 -0.72 9.85
C CYS A 132 -16.87 -2.21 9.71
N GLY A 133 -18.08 -2.68 10.06
CA GLY A 133 -18.47 -4.08 9.87
C GLY A 133 -17.60 -5.06 10.66
N PHE A 134 -17.38 -6.26 10.10
CA PHE A 134 -16.58 -7.35 10.71
C PHE A 134 -16.97 -7.73 12.14
N GLY A 135 -18.25 -7.63 12.48
CA GLY A 135 -18.78 -7.98 13.81
C GLY A 135 -18.87 -6.82 14.80
N GLY A 136 -18.39 -5.62 14.44
CA GLY A 136 -18.44 -4.45 15.31
C GLY A 136 -17.34 -4.44 16.39
N PHE A 137 -17.50 -3.57 17.39
CA PHE A 137 -16.60 -3.39 18.53
C PHE A 137 -17.26 -3.75 19.87
N HIS A 138 -18.58 -3.96 19.92
CA HIS A 138 -19.30 -4.45 21.10
C HIS A 138 -19.11 -3.57 22.35
N ASN A 139 -19.17 -2.24 22.21
CA ASN A 139 -18.87 -1.25 23.25
C ASN A 139 -17.41 -1.22 23.74
N GLU A 140 -16.48 -1.86 23.02
CA GLU A 140 -15.04 -1.74 23.24
C GLU A 140 -14.40 -0.71 22.29
N ASN A 141 -13.11 -0.48 22.49
CA ASN A 141 -12.33 0.35 21.57
C ASN A 141 -12.18 -0.35 20.20
N PRO A 142 -12.18 0.41 19.09
CA PRO A 142 -11.92 -0.15 17.76
C PRO A 142 -10.60 -0.92 17.71
N ASN A 143 -10.61 -2.12 17.12
CA ASN A 143 -9.51 -3.08 17.21
C ASN A 143 -9.22 -3.83 15.88
N GLN A 144 -9.65 -3.29 14.73
CA GLN A 144 -9.50 -3.97 13.42
C GLN A 144 -8.09 -3.78 12.81
N SER A 145 -7.06 -4.27 13.50
CA SER A 145 -5.65 -4.15 13.11
C SER A 145 -5.29 -4.83 11.78
N PHE A 146 -6.09 -5.80 11.32
CA PHE A 146 -5.94 -6.44 10.01
C PHE A 146 -6.03 -5.44 8.85
N ARG A 147 -6.58 -4.24 9.09
CA ARG A 147 -6.64 -3.12 8.13
C ARG A 147 -5.28 -2.50 7.81
N PHE A 148 -4.17 -3.02 8.36
CA PHE A 148 -2.84 -2.77 7.80
C PHE A 148 -2.49 -3.69 6.62
N VAL A 149 -3.18 -4.82 6.47
CA VAL A 149 -2.90 -5.86 5.46
C VAL A 149 -3.95 -5.87 4.36
N THR A 150 -5.24 -5.89 4.71
CA THR A 150 -6.34 -5.96 3.75
C THR A 150 -6.33 -4.90 2.65
N PRO A 151 -5.93 -3.63 2.90
CA PRO A 151 -5.99 -2.60 1.85
C PRO A 151 -5.05 -2.87 0.68
N ILE A 152 -4.02 -3.71 0.87
CA ILE A 152 -3.07 -4.09 -0.20
C ILE A 152 -3.82 -4.75 -1.38
N PHE A 153 -4.94 -5.40 -1.11
CA PHE A 153 -5.72 -6.15 -2.12
C PHE A 153 -6.91 -5.35 -2.67
N LEU A 154 -7.37 -4.35 -1.93
CA LEU A 154 -8.50 -3.49 -2.30
C LEU A 154 -8.08 -2.40 -3.28
N HIS A 155 -9.00 -1.94 -4.12
CA HIS A 155 -8.76 -0.90 -5.12
C HIS A 155 -9.91 0.11 -5.15
N ALA A 156 -9.54 1.37 -5.37
CA ALA A 156 -10.52 2.45 -5.40
C ALA A 156 -11.44 2.43 -6.64
N GLY A 157 -11.17 1.55 -7.60
CA GLY A 157 -11.90 1.43 -8.86
C GLY A 157 -11.03 0.87 -9.98
N ILE A 158 -11.63 0.74 -11.16
CA ILE A 158 -10.99 0.10 -12.33
C ILE A 158 -9.73 0.83 -12.75
N ILE A 159 -9.74 2.17 -12.76
CA ILE A 159 -8.58 2.98 -13.17
C ILE A 159 -7.41 2.74 -12.22
N HIS A 160 -7.67 2.73 -10.91
CA HIS A 160 -6.65 2.49 -9.91
C HIS A 160 -6.07 1.06 -10.02
N LEU A 161 -6.92 0.06 -10.23
CA LEU A 161 -6.46 -1.32 -10.47
C LEU A 161 -5.58 -1.40 -11.71
N LEU A 162 -5.97 -0.80 -12.84
CA LEU A 162 -5.20 -0.84 -14.08
C LEU A 162 -3.79 -0.25 -13.91
N LEU A 163 -3.69 0.90 -13.23
CA LEU A 163 -2.40 1.53 -12.95
C LEU A 163 -1.50 0.65 -12.06
N ASN A 164 -2.06 0.06 -11.00
CA ASN A 164 -1.32 -0.87 -10.14
C ASN A 164 -0.89 -2.12 -10.91
N MET A 165 -1.78 -2.70 -11.72
CA MET A 165 -1.47 -3.92 -12.48
C MET A 165 -0.43 -3.64 -13.57
N LEU A 166 -0.44 -2.47 -14.21
CA LEU A 166 0.61 -2.06 -15.14
C LEU A 166 1.98 -2.00 -14.45
N ALA A 167 2.07 -1.34 -13.29
CA ALA A 167 3.32 -1.25 -12.54
C ALA A 167 3.77 -2.60 -11.96
N GLN A 168 2.82 -3.41 -11.46
CA GLN A 168 3.09 -4.72 -10.89
C GLN A 168 3.55 -5.74 -11.94
N MET A 169 2.84 -5.84 -13.07
CA MET A 169 3.16 -6.81 -14.12
C MET A 169 4.42 -6.44 -14.90
N SER A 170 4.88 -5.18 -14.82
CA SER A 170 6.16 -4.73 -15.38
C SER A 170 7.30 -4.84 -14.36
N LEU A 171 7.35 -3.90 -13.40
CA LEU A 171 8.45 -3.73 -12.46
C LEU A 171 8.49 -4.83 -11.40
N SER A 172 7.37 -5.09 -10.72
CA SER A 172 7.34 -6.13 -9.68
C SER A 172 7.62 -7.52 -10.26
N ALA A 173 7.12 -7.82 -11.47
CA ALA A 173 7.42 -9.06 -12.17
C ALA A 173 8.91 -9.21 -12.49
N GLN A 174 9.58 -8.12 -12.89
CA GLN A 174 11.03 -8.13 -13.08
C GLN A 174 11.76 -8.41 -11.76
N ILE A 175 11.40 -7.70 -10.69
CA ILE A 175 12.02 -7.90 -9.37
C ILE A 175 11.79 -9.32 -8.86
N GLU A 176 10.62 -9.92 -9.07
CA GLU A 176 10.38 -11.30 -8.66
C GLU A 176 11.27 -12.29 -9.43
N ARG A 177 11.46 -12.08 -10.74
CA ARG A 177 12.36 -12.91 -11.55
C ARG A 177 13.80 -12.81 -11.06
N GLU A 178 14.26 -11.62 -10.66
CA GLU A 178 15.62 -11.39 -10.19
C GLU A 178 15.86 -11.86 -8.75
N MET A 179 14.96 -11.51 -7.84
CA MET A 179 15.08 -11.78 -6.40
C MET A 179 14.67 -13.20 -6.01
N GLY A 180 13.75 -13.80 -6.78
CA GLY A 180 13.06 -15.05 -6.48
C GLY A 180 11.78 -14.82 -5.66
N SER A 181 10.80 -15.70 -5.83
CA SER A 181 9.44 -15.56 -5.28
C SER A 181 9.37 -15.34 -3.76
N ALA A 182 10.18 -16.05 -2.96
CA ALA A 182 10.12 -15.93 -1.50
C ALA A 182 10.58 -14.55 -1.01
N GLY A 183 11.76 -14.08 -1.47
CA GLY A 183 12.26 -12.76 -1.12
C GLY A 183 11.36 -11.65 -1.62
N PHE A 184 10.81 -11.81 -2.84
CA PHE A 184 9.80 -10.93 -3.41
C PHE A 184 8.56 -10.80 -2.55
N LEU A 185 7.93 -11.92 -2.18
CA LEU A 185 6.70 -11.90 -1.41
C LEU A 185 6.89 -11.21 -0.04
N ILE A 186 8.01 -11.51 0.65
CA ILE A 186 8.33 -10.87 1.92
C ILE A 186 8.51 -9.35 1.73
N THR A 187 9.25 -8.94 0.70
CA THR A 187 9.49 -7.50 0.44
C THR A 187 8.20 -6.78 0.06
N TYR A 188 7.37 -7.41 -0.77
CA TYR A 188 6.08 -6.87 -1.22
C TYR A 188 5.13 -6.67 -0.05
N LEU A 189 4.93 -7.70 0.78
CA LEU A 189 4.05 -7.61 1.95
C LEU A 189 4.60 -6.67 3.02
N ALA A 190 5.90 -6.73 3.32
CA ALA A 190 6.51 -5.81 4.29
C ALA A 190 6.38 -4.35 3.85
N GLY A 191 6.61 -4.06 2.56
CA GLY A 191 6.42 -2.74 1.98
C GLY A 191 4.96 -2.27 2.07
N GLY A 192 4.01 -3.10 1.65
CA GLY A 192 2.58 -2.77 1.70
C GLY A 192 2.06 -2.53 3.12
N ILE A 193 2.38 -3.43 4.06
CA ILE A 193 1.94 -3.33 5.45
C ILE A 193 2.57 -2.11 6.12
N PHE A 194 3.88 -1.93 5.98
CA PHE A 194 4.54 -0.77 6.58
C PHE A 194 4.12 0.56 5.93
N GLY A 195 3.81 0.55 4.63
CA GLY A 195 3.15 1.67 3.97
C GLY A 195 1.83 2.04 4.65
N ASN A 196 0.96 1.06 4.89
CA ASN A 196 -0.29 1.29 5.62
C ASN A 196 -0.06 1.73 7.07
N VAL A 197 0.99 1.24 7.75
CA VAL A 197 1.38 1.72 9.08
C VAL A 197 1.79 3.19 9.04
N LEU A 198 2.64 3.59 8.08
CA LEU A 198 3.07 4.98 7.95
C LEU A 198 1.89 5.89 7.60
N GLY A 199 1.03 5.48 6.67
CA GLY A 199 -0.20 6.20 6.33
C GLY A 199 -1.19 6.30 7.48
N GLY A 200 -1.31 5.25 8.31
CA GLY A 200 -2.14 5.31 9.53
C GLY A 200 -1.68 6.37 10.52
N ASN A 201 -0.38 6.66 10.58
CA ASN A 201 0.17 7.66 11.49
C ASN A 201 0.01 9.10 11.00
N PHE A 202 0.06 9.33 9.69
CA PHE A 202 0.29 10.69 9.15
C PHE A 202 -0.69 11.14 8.06
N SER A 203 -1.48 10.23 7.49
CA SER A 203 -2.53 10.56 6.52
C SER A 203 -3.82 11.01 7.24
N LEU A 204 -4.69 11.71 6.51
CA LEU A 204 -5.99 12.15 7.02
C LEU A 204 -6.83 10.96 7.51
N VAL A 205 -7.33 10.99 8.75
CA VAL A 205 -8.03 9.80 9.33
C VAL A 205 -9.42 9.59 8.76
N GLY A 206 -10.06 10.65 8.26
CA GLY A 206 -11.41 10.60 7.69
C GLY A 206 -11.47 10.06 6.27
N VAL A 207 -10.32 9.71 5.67
CA VAL A 207 -10.24 9.22 4.29
C VAL A 207 -9.77 7.78 4.28
N PRO A 208 -10.57 6.84 3.74
CA PRO A 208 -10.10 5.47 3.58
C PRO A 208 -8.99 5.41 2.53
N SER A 209 -8.00 4.56 2.80
CA SER A 209 -6.89 4.28 1.87
C SER A 209 -6.92 2.82 1.45
N VAL A 210 -6.69 2.57 0.16
CA VAL A 210 -6.64 1.25 -0.47
C VAL A 210 -5.55 1.21 -1.54
N GLY A 211 -5.18 0.02 -1.99
CA GLY A 211 -4.32 -0.20 -3.14
C GLY A 211 -3.03 -0.94 -2.80
N ALA A 212 -2.59 -1.73 -3.78
CA ALA A 212 -1.30 -2.41 -3.79
C ALA A 212 -0.09 -1.45 -3.91
N SER A 213 -0.32 -0.16 -4.17
CA SER A 213 0.72 0.80 -4.54
C SER A 213 1.84 0.93 -3.51
N GLY A 214 1.57 0.89 -2.20
CA GLY A 214 2.64 0.87 -1.17
C GLY A 214 3.58 -0.33 -1.33
N ALA A 215 3.04 -1.52 -1.62
CA ALA A 215 3.85 -2.71 -1.88
C ALA A 215 4.66 -2.59 -3.19
N ILE A 216 4.07 -2.00 -4.23
CA ILE A 216 4.74 -1.72 -5.50
C ILE A 216 5.87 -0.70 -5.32
N PHE A 217 5.69 0.35 -4.52
CA PHE A 217 6.79 1.26 -4.18
C PHE A 217 7.92 0.55 -3.41
N GLY A 218 7.57 -0.46 -2.61
CA GLY A 218 8.54 -1.37 -2.02
C GLY A 218 9.36 -2.14 -3.06
N THR A 219 8.76 -2.58 -4.16
CA THR A 219 9.51 -3.23 -5.26
C THR A 219 10.30 -2.22 -6.10
N VAL A 220 9.79 -1.01 -6.29
CA VAL A 220 10.54 0.11 -6.90
C VAL A 220 11.80 0.38 -6.09
N ALA A 221 11.75 0.40 -4.76
CA ALA A 221 12.93 0.54 -3.93
C ALA A 221 13.98 -0.57 -4.15
N VAL A 222 13.57 -1.80 -4.45
CA VAL A 222 14.52 -2.88 -4.80
C VAL A 222 15.28 -2.56 -6.08
N THR A 223 14.67 -1.86 -7.04
CA THR A 223 15.39 -1.43 -8.25
C THR A 223 16.49 -0.41 -7.93
N TRP A 224 16.33 0.40 -6.88
CA TRP A 224 17.36 1.32 -6.37
C TRP A 224 18.50 0.55 -5.69
N VAL A 225 18.16 -0.45 -4.87
CA VAL A 225 19.14 -1.36 -4.27
C VAL A 225 19.98 -2.04 -5.37
N ASP A 226 19.33 -2.53 -6.43
CA ASP A 226 20.03 -3.10 -7.59
C ASP A 226 20.98 -2.10 -8.25
N LEU A 227 20.46 -0.92 -8.61
CA LEU A 227 21.22 0.10 -9.32
C LEU A 227 22.49 0.50 -8.57
N PHE A 228 22.39 0.74 -7.25
CA PHE A 228 23.55 1.15 -6.45
C PHE A 228 24.51 0.00 -6.18
N ALA A 229 24.00 -1.21 -5.90
CA ALA A 229 24.85 -2.38 -5.68
C ALA A 229 25.61 -2.81 -6.95
N HIS A 230 25.05 -2.53 -8.12
CA HIS A 230 25.58 -2.95 -9.42
C HIS A 230 25.90 -1.78 -10.35
N TRP A 231 26.23 -0.60 -9.80
CA TRP A 231 26.44 0.64 -10.57
C TRP A 231 27.36 0.47 -11.79
N LYS A 232 28.45 -0.30 -11.64
CA LYS A 232 29.43 -0.56 -12.71
C LYS A 232 28.93 -1.48 -13.83
N TYR A 233 27.87 -2.24 -13.59
CA TYR A 233 27.32 -3.21 -14.53
C TYR A 233 26.13 -2.67 -15.32
N HIS A 234 25.50 -1.60 -14.86
CA HIS A 234 24.41 -0.97 -15.58
C HIS A 234 24.93 -0.09 -16.73
N TYR A 235 24.27 -0.18 -17.88
CA TYR A 235 24.49 0.74 -18.99
C TYR A 235 23.94 2.12 -18.63
N ARG A 236 24.79 3.16 -18.68
CA ARG A 236 24.45 4.57 -18.36
C ARG A 236 23.69 4.71 -17.02
N PRO A 237 24.32 4.36 -15.88
CA PRO A 237 23.64 4.28 -14.58
C PRO A 237 23.06 5.62 -14.10
N VAL A 238 23.72 6.75 -14.42
CA VAL A 238 23.20 8.09 -14.11
C VAL A 238 21.88 8.37 -14.82
N ARG A 239 21.77 8.03 -16.11
CA ARG A 239 20.53 8.21 -16.88
C ARG A 239 19.40 7.36 -16.29
N ARG A 240 19.71 6.12 -15.89
CA ARG A 240 18.76 5.24 -15.22
C ARG A 240 18.30 5.80 -13.87
N LEU A 241 19.22 6.35 -13.06
CA LEU A 241 18.88 7.02 -11.81
C LEU A 241 17.93 8.20 -12.03
N VAL A 242 18.18 9.03 -13.05
CA VAL A 242 17.30 10.16 -13.39
C VAL A 242 15.89 9.69 -13.73
N PHE A 243 15.74 8.64 -14.56
CA PHE A 243 14.42 8.08 -14.87
C PHE A 243 13.73 7.52 -13.63
N MET A 244 14.44 6.82 -12.76
CA MET A 244 13.89 6.28 -11.52
C MET A 244 13.45 7.38 -10.53
N ILE A 245 14.15 8.53 -10.51
CA ILE A 245 13.71 9.70 -9.75
C ILE A 245 12.43 10.28 -10.34
N ILE A 246 12.36 10.43 -11.67
CA ILE A 246 11.15 10.91 -12.35
C ILE A 246 9.96 9.99 -12.07
N GLU A 247 10.15 8.66 -12.17
CA GLU A 247 9.13 7.67 -11.85
C GLU A 247 8.65 7.79 -10.40
N LEU A 248 9.57 7.96 -9.44
CA LEU A 248 9.23 8.19 -8.04
C LEU A 248 8.40 9.47 -7.86
N LEU A 249 8.79 10.58 -8.50
CA LEU A 249 8.06 11.85 -8.43
C LEU A 249 6.66 11.75 -9.05
N ILE A 250 6.53 11.08 -10.20
CA ILE A 250 5.22 10.82 -10.84
C ILE A 250 4.35 9.97 -9.91
N GLY A 251 4.92 8.93 -9.31
CA GLY A 251 4.20 8.08 -8.37
C GLY A 251 3.65 8.87 -7.17
N ILE A 252 4.46 9.74 -6.57
CA ILE A 252 4.04 10.64 -5.48
C ILE A 252 3.01 11.67 -5.98
N ALA A 253 3.11 12.14 -7.23
CA ALA A 253 2.10 13.03 -7.82
C ALA A 253 0.73 12.32 -7.98
N ILE A 254 0.73 11.03 -8.34
CA ILE A 254 -0.50 10.22 -8.41
C ILE A 254 -1.13 10.01 -7.03
N GLY A 255 -0.34 10.04 -5.95
CA GLY A 255 -0.85 9.94 -4.58
C GLY A 255 -1.66 11.13 -4.08
N TYR A 256 -1.83 12.18 -4.88
CA TYR A 256 -2.79 13.27 -4.60
C TYR A 256 -4.21 12.96 -5.09
N ILE A 257 -4.40 11.87 -5.85
CA ILE A 257 -5.73 11.45 -6.27
C ILE A 257 -6.43 10.74 -5.09
N PRO A 258 -7.75 10.92 -4.87
CA PRO A 258 -8.44 10.31 -3.74
C PRO A 258 -8.20 8.81 -3.62
N TYR A 259 -8.21 8.31 -2.37
CA TYR A 259 -7.96 6.92 -1.98
C TYR A 259 -6.51 6.42 -2.15
N VAL A 260 -5.65 7.17 -2.86
CA VAL A 260 -4.22 6.88 -2.98
C VAL A 260 -3.47 7.62 -1.89
N ASP A 261 -2.51 6.95 -1.25
CA ASP A 261 -1.84 7.47 -0.06
C ASP A 261 -0.33 7.62 -0.27
N ASN A 262 0.14 8.87 -0.31
CA ASN A 262 1.55 9.21 -0.42
C ASN A 262 2.41 8.72 0.76
N PHE A 263 1.87 8.68 1.98
CA PHE A 263 2.59 8.07 3.10
C PHE A 263 2.70 6.56 2.93
N ALA A 264 1.71 5.90 2.33
CA ALA A 264 1.82 4.50 2.00
C ALA A 264 2.90 4.24 0.92
N HIS A 265 3.02 5.12 -0.08
CA HIS A 265 4.10 5.07 -1.08
C HIS A 265 5.48 5.26 -0.46
N ILE A 266 5.64 6.29 0.37
CA ILE A 266 6.91 6.61 1.04
C ILE A 266 7.30 5.48 2.01
N GLY A 267 6.35 5.00 2.82
CA GLY A 267 6.58 3.90 3.75
C GLY A 267 6.96 2.63 3.02
N GLY A 268 6.22 2.31 1.95
CA GLY A 268 6.53 1.20 1.06
C GLY A 268 7.95 1.28 0.50
N PHE A 269 8.34 2.43 -0.02
CA PHE A 269 9.69 2.67 -0.55
C PHE A 269 10.78 2.51 0.51
N VAL A 270 10.61 3.13 1.70
CA VAL A 270 11.58 3.03 2.81
C VAL A 270 11.75 1.59 3.27
N MET A 271 10.63 0.88 3.51
CA MET A 271 10.70 -0.52 3.94
C MET A 271 11.24 -1.42 2.83
N GLY A 272 10.92 -1.14 1.57
CA GLY A 272 11.47 -1.81 0.41
C GLY A 272 12.98 -1.65 0.26
N LEU A 273 13.55 -0.48 0.59
CA LEU A 273 15.01 -0.28 0.62
C LEU A 273 15.66 -1.19 1.66
N LEU A 274 15.08 -1.27 2.86
CA LEU A 274 15.62 -2.07 3.96
C LEU A 274 15.50 -3.57 3.68
N VAL A 275 14.28 -4.04 3.44
CA VAL A 275 13.98 -5.46 3.20
C VAL A 275 14.58 -5.92 1.87
N GLY A 276 14.53 -5.09 0.84
CA GLY A 276 15.19 -5.32 -0.44
C GLY A 276 16.70 -5.49 -0.30
N THR A 277 17.37 -4.67 0.51
CA THR A 277 18.81 -4.83 0.80
C THR A 277 19.11 -6.23 1.37
N VAL A 278 18.25 -6.73 2.27
CA VAL A 278 18.38 -8.06 2.88
C VAL A 278 18.24 -9.17 1.83
N PHE A 279 17.15 -9.16 1.07
CA PHE A 279 16.78 -10.30 0.21
C PHE A 279 17.34 -10.24 -1.21
N TYR A 280 17.69 -9.06 -1.73
CA TYR A 280 18.17 -8.92 -3.10
C TYR A 280 19.55 -9.60 -3.28
N PRO A 281 19.73 -10.41 -4.35
CA PRO A 281 20.99 -11.12 -4.60
C PRO A 281 22.05 -10.19 -5.20
N VAL A 282 22.83 -9.56 -4.33
CA VAL A 282 23.96 -8.69 -4.75
C VAL A 282 25.19 -9.51 -5.13
N ILE A 283 25.73 -9.26 -6.33
CA ILE A 283 26.97 -9.85 -6.83
C ILE A 283 28.15 -9.02 -6.31
N SER A 284 29.03 -9.64 -5.53
CA SER A 284 30.23 -8.99 -4.98
C SER A 284 31.49 -9.59 -5.58
N THR A 285 32.31 -8.77 -6.24
CA THR A 285 33.58 -9.19 -6.85
C THR A 285 34.78 -9.08 -5.91
N THR A 286 34.74 -8.17 -4.94
CA THR A 286 35.83 -7.94 -3.99
C THR A 286 35.42 -8.30 -2.56
N LYS A 287 36.39 -8.71 -1.73
CA LYS A 287 36.16 -8.95 -0.29
C LYS A 287 35.63 -7.70 0.42
N ARG A 288 36.14 -6.51 0.05
CA ARG A 288 35.67 -5.22 0.58
C ARG A 288 34.21 -4.95 0.24
N HIS A 289 33.80 -5.11 -1.02
CA HIS A 289 32.40 -4.95 -1.42
C HIS A 289 31.48 -5.95 -0.71
N ARG A 290 31.93 -7.21 -0.59
CA ARG A 290 31.19 -8.24 0.15
C ARG A 290 30.97 -7.87 1.61
N LEU A 291 32.01 -7.36 2.28
CA LEU A 291 31.92 -6.90 3.67
C LEU A 291 30.90 -5.76 3.79
N ILE A 292 31.00 -4.74 2.93
CA ILE A 292 30.08 -3.59 2.92
C ILE A 292 28.62 -4.06 2.75
N VAL A 293 28.34 -4.91 1.77
CA VAL A 293 26.99 -5.44 1.53
C VAL A 293 26.47 -6.21 2.73
N TRP A 294 27.29 -7.05 3.36
CA TRP A 294 26.88 -7.79 4.57
C TRP A 294 26.62 -6.87 5.75
N THR A 295 27.43 -5.82 5.94
CA THR A 295 27.18 -4.80 6.97
C THR A 295 25.83 -4.12 6.75
N PHE A 296 25.52 -3.68 5.52
CA PHE A 296 24.21 -3.10 5.21
C PHE A 296 23.06 -4.08 5.43
N LYS A 297 23.22 -5.36 5.04
CA LYS A 297 22.20 -6.40 5.28
C LYS A 297 21.93 -6.61 6.77
N ILE A 298 22.99 -6.71 7.57
CA ILE A 298 22.87 -6.92 9.03
C ILE A 298 22.27 -5.69 9.70
N ALA A 299 22.63 -4.47 9.28
CA ALA A 299 22.08 -3.23 9.83
C ALA A 299 20.62 -2.96 9.42
N ALA A 300 20.21 -3.38 8.21
CA ALA A 300 18.86 -3.16 7.70
C ALA A 300 17.78 -3.91 8.51
N ILE A 301 18.08 -5.10 9.03
CA ILE A 301 17.14 -5.93 9.79
C ILE A 301 16.68 -5.24 11.08
N PRO A 302 17.55 -4.87 12.04
CA PRO A 302 17.12 -4.21 13.27
C PRO A 302 16.51 -2.85 12.98
N LEU A 303 16.99 -2.11 11.98
CA LEU A 303 16.39 -0.84 11.59
C LEU A 303 14.95 -1.01 11.10
N ALA A 304 14.68 -2.00 10.24
CA ALA A 304 13.33 -2.30 9.78
C ALA A 304 12.40 -2.68 10.94
N VAL A 305 12.87 -3.51 11.87
CA VAL A 305 12.10 -3.92 13.06
C VAL A 305 11.83 -2.73 13.97
N ILE A 306 12.84 -1.91 14.27
CA ILE A 306 12.68 -0.71 15.12
C ILE A 306 11.67 0.25 14.50
N LEU A 307 11.79 0.55 13.20
CA LEU A 307 10.84 1.44 12.51
C LEU A 307 9.41 0.89 12.57
N TYR A 308 9.24 -0.42 12.32
CA TYR A 308 7.94 -1.06 12.37
C TYR A 308 7.32 -0.97 13.79
N VAL A 309 8.07 -1.36 14.82
CA VAL A 309 7.61 -1.35 16.22
C VAL A 309 7.31 0.07 16.69
N VAL A 310 8.17 1.03 16.40
CA VAL A 310 8.00 2.43 16.83
C VAL A 310 6.76 3.04 16.18
N LEU A 311 6.55 2.85 14.87
CA LEU A 311 5.40 3.45 14.18
C LEU A 311 4.08 2.74 14.49
N VAL A 312 4.08 1.43 14.71
CA VAL A 312 2.88 0.73 15.20
C VAL A 312 2.54 1.20 16.61
N ARG A 313 3.53 1.32 17.50
CA ARG A 313 3.30 1.86 18.85
C ARG A 313 2.77 3.30 18.78
N ASN A 314 3.42 4.16 18.00
CA ASN A 314 3.00 5.54 17.80
C ASN A 314 1.56 5.62 17.27
N PHE A 315 1.19 4.74 16.34
CA PHE A 315 -0.17 4.69 15.84
C PHE A 315 -1.18 4.44 16.96
N TYR A 316 -0.91 3.52 17.90
CA TYR A 316 -1.88 3.21 18.96
C TYR A 316 -1.80 4.13 20.19
N THR A 317 -0.66 4.77 20.45
CA THR A 317 -0.47 5.59 21.67
C THR A 317 -0.59 7.08 21.43
N SER A 318 -0.30 7.54 20.22
CA SER A 318 -0.20 8.96 19.92
C SER A 318 -1.41 9.43 19.13
N ASP A 319 -1.76 10.70 19.33
CA ASP A 319 -2.68 11.40 18.45
C ASP A 319 -1.98 11.64 17.09
N PRO A 320 -2.53 11.13 15.97
CA PRO A 320 -1.95 11.29 14.64
C PRO A 320 -1.90 12.77 14.22
N TYR A 321 -2.72 13.64 14.81
CA TYR A 321 -2.77 15.07 14.51
C TYR A 321 -1.73 15.90 15.27
N ALA A 322 -1.38 15.48 16.48
CA ALA A 322 -0.36 16.15 17.29
C ALA A 322 1.06 15.93 16.75
N ALA A 323 1.30 14.84 16.02
CA ALA A 323 2.65 14.44 15.60
C ALA A 323 3.25 15.31 14.48
N CYS A 324 2.43 15.86 13.57
CA CYS A 324 2.94 16.61 12.43
C CYS A 324 1.90 17.54 11.78
N SER A 325 2.00 18.85 12.05
CA SER A 325 1.07 19.87 11.53
C SER A 325 1.09 20.05 10.01
N GLY A 326 2.19 19.67 9.34
CA GLY A 326 2.37 19.77 7.88
C GLY A 326 2.14 18.47 7.09
N CYS A 327 2.00 17.32 7.77
CA CYS A 327 1.96 16.02 7.10
C CYS A 327 0.72 15.84 6.21
N ARG A 328 -0.41 16.42 6.60
CA ARG A 328 -1.64 16.51 5.80
C ARG A 328 -1.44 16.97 4.35
N TYR A 329 -0.44 17.83 4.08
CA TYR A 329 -0.21 18.37 2.74
C TYR A 329 0.44 17.36 1.78
N LEU A 330 0.94 16.23 2.29
CA LEU A 330 1.29 15.11 1.41
C LEU A 330 0.06 14.32 0.96
N SER A 331 -1.09 14.44 1.64
CA SER A 331 -2.32 13.76 1.25
C SER A 331 -3.29 14.67 0.48
N CYS A 332 -3.09 15.99 0.46
CA CYS A 332 -3.99 16.93 -0.18
C CYS A 332 -3.31 18.27 -0.50
N PHE A 333 -3.82 18.99 -1.50
CA PHE A 333 -3.36 20.34 -1.84
C PHE A 333 -4.33 21.40 -1.31
N PRO A 334 -3.89 22.40 -0.51
CA PRO A 334 -4.77 23.45 -0.02
C PRO A 334 -5.07 24.41 -1.17
N THR A 335 -6.31 24.42 -1.67
CA THR A 335 -6.78 25.42 -2.63
C THR A 335 -7.91 26.24 -2.02
N ALA A 336 -8.16 27.45 -2.55
CA ALA A 336 -9.29 28.28 -2.12
C ALA A 336 -10.66 27.58 -2.30
N ALA A 337 -10.73 26.57 -3.17
CA ALA A 337 -11.91 25.74 -3.42
C ALA A 337 -11.93 24.43 -2.60
N ASN A 338 -10.88 24.10 -1.84
CA ASN A 338 -10.73 22.81 -1.17
C ASN A 338 -10.34 22.96 0.32
N ASN A 339 -11.34 22.85 1.21
CA ASN A 339 -11.15 22.87 2.66
C ASN A 339 -10.79 21.50 3.27
N HIS A 340 -10.62 20.44 2.47
CA HIS A 340 -10.37 19.06 2.93
C HIS A 340 -8.98 18.85 3.54
N CYS A 341 -8.08 19.83 3.48
CA CYS A 341 -6.79 19.78 4.19
C CYS A 341 -6.86 20.21 5.67
N LYS A 342 -8.06 20.46 6.21
CA LYS A 342 -8.26 20.90 7.60
C LYS A 342 -8.84 19.77 8.46
N GLY A 343 -8.49 19.78 9.75
CA GLY A 343 -9.00 18.81 10.73
C GLY A 343 -8.73 17.36 10.32
N THR A 344 -9.75 16.52 10.44
CA THR A 344 -9.68 15.08 10.13
C THR A 344 -9.71 14.74 8.64
N GLY A 345 -9.75 15.75 7.78
CA GLY A 345 -10.13 15.61 6.37
C GLY A 345 -11.65 15.64 6.17
N MET A 346 -12.43 15.47 7.24
CA MET A 346 -13.87 15.66 7.23
C MET A 346 -14.19 17.12 7.56
N VAL A 347 -15.05 17.74 6.75
CA VAL A 347 -15.45 19.14 6.97
C VAL A 347 -16.79 19.18 7.69
N THR A 348 -16.77 19.62 8.95
CA THR A 348 -17.97 20.04 9.71
C THR A 348 -18.31 21.49 9.39
N SER A 349 -19.48 21.75 8.82
CA SER A 349 -19.99 23.12 8.67
C SER A 349 -21.36 23.22 9.31
N THR A 350 -21.46 24.16 10.25
CA THR A 350 -22.66 24.54 10.99
C THR A 350 -23.44 25.57 10.17
N GLY A 351 -24.59 25.17 9.62
CA GLY A 351 -25.55 26.11 9.02
C GLY A 351 -26.36 26.83 10.10
N GLY A 352 -26.40 28.16 10.06
CA GLY A 352 -27.12 29.00 11.01
C GLY A 352 -28.65 28.92 10.87
N ASN A 353 -29.33 28.85 12.02
CA ASN A 353 -30.75 29.06 12.26
C ASN A 353 -31.75 28.20 11.48
N SER A 354 -31.81 26.92 11.86
CA SER A 354 -33.01 26.17 12.30
C SER A 354 -32.63 24.69 12.28
N THR A 355 -32.60 24.05 13.46
CA THR A 355 -32.14 22.65 13.69
C THR A 355 -30.70 22.37 13.23
N HIS A 356 -29.82 22.03 14.18
CA HIS A 356 -28.38 21.88 13.96
C HIS A 356 -28.07 20.83 12.86
N LEU A 357 -27.61 21.29 11.70
CA LEU A 357 -27.16 20.44 10.60
C LEU A 357 -25.63 20.45 10.58
N THR A 358 -25.01 19.27 10.69
CA THR A 358 -23.56 19.09 10.53
C THR A 358 -23.26 18.68 9.09
N ASN A 359 -22.44 19.47 8.39
CA ASN A 359 -21.90 19.03 7.11
C ASN A 359 -20.79 17.97 7.34
N LEU A 360 -20.58 17.04 6.43
CA LEU A 360 -19.42 16.13 6.43
C LEU A 360 -18.77 16.16 5.04
N SER A 361 -17.50 15.84 4.87
CA SER A 361 -16.89 15.79 3.53
C SER A 361 -15.82 14.71 3.46
N LEU A 362 -16.12 13.56 2.87
CA LEU A 362 -15.10 12.62 2.40
C LEU A 362 -14.78 12.97 0.94
N GLY A 363 -13.58 13.47 0.66
CA GLY A 363 -12.99 13.60 -0.69
C GLY A 363 -13.92 14.09 -1.82
N LEU A 364 -13.69 15.31 -2.32
CA LEU A 364 -14.40 15.91 -3.47
C LEU A 364 -15.92 16.13 -3.33
N ALA A 365 -16.56 15.78 -2.22
CA ALA A 365 -17.96 16.14 -1.96
C ALA A 365 -18.20 16.73 -0.58
N THR A 366 -19.05 17.76 -0.56
CA THR A 366 -19.78 18.28 0.59
C THR A 366 -21.04 17.45 0.83
N PHE A 367 -21.21 16.98 2.06
CA PHE A 367 -22.35 16.22 2.57
C PHE A 367 -23.06 17.08 3.62
N THR A 368 -24.36 16.87 3.79
CA THR A 368 -25.24 17.53 4.75
C THR A 368 -25.94 16.41 5.52
N THR A 369 -25.82 16.31 6.84
CA THR A 369 -26.51 15.25 7.61
C THR A 369 -27.50 15.85 8.62
N PRO A 370 -28.71 15.31 8.76
CA PRO A 370 -29.63 15.67 9.84
C PRO A 370 -29.08 15.22 11.19
N THR A 371 -29.09 16.08 12.22
CA THR A 371 -28.89 15.66 13.61
C THR A 371 -30.21 15.66 14.36
N SER A 372 -30.44 14.61 15.16
CA SER A 372 -31.55 14.49 16.12
C SER A 372 -31.22 15.29 17.40
N PRO A 373 -32.23 15.83 18.10
CA PRO A 373 -32.09 16.88 19.12
C PRO A 373 -31.24 16.52 20.35
#